data_AF-A0A024XD73-F1
#
_entry.id   AF-A0A024XD73-F1
#
_cell.length_a   1.000
_cell.length_b   1.000
_cell.length_c   1.000
_cell.angle_alpha   90.00
_cell.angle_beta   90.00
_cell.angle_gamma   90.00
#
_symmetry.space_group_name_H-M   'P 1'
#
loop_
_entity.id
_entity.type
_entity.pdbx_description
1 polymer ?
#
loop_
_entity_poly.entity_id
_entity_poly.type
_entity_poly.pdbx_seq_one_letter_code
_entity_poly.pdbx_strand_id
1 'polypeptide(L)'
;MSTTKLHILDQQLDITLILFKNVVNSKDLLESYTKSMNDNICYINDFFLLLDSNLVYNENHILHSIYRAHHNFQSKKRITKNIFLEILFLLSPHENVCIFLIQNCK
;
A
#
# COMPACT_ATOMS: atom_id res chain seq x y z
N MET A 1 -8.42 4.10 14.73
CA MET A 1 -7.11 3.44 14.56
C MET A 1 -7.32 1.97 14.86
N SER A 2 -6.97 1.09 13.92
CA SER A 2 -6.98 -0.37 14.10
C SER A 2 -5.53 -0.85 14.08
N THR A 3 -5.20 -1.81 14.94
CA THR A 3 -3.88 -2.45 14.98
C THR A 3 -4.08 -3.95 14.84
N THR A 4 -3.47 -4.54 13.82
CA THR A 4 -3.65 -5.94 13.45
C THR A 4 -2.30 -6.59 13.17
N LYS A 5 -2.15 -7.84 13.61
CA LYS A 5 -0.96 -8.66 13.33
C LYS A 5 -1.26 -9.58 12.16
N LEU A 6 -0.48 -9.47 11.09
CA LEU A 6 -0.54 -10.36 9.95
C LEU A 6 0.60 -11.37 10.02
N HIS A 7 0.25 -12.65 10.13
CA HIS A 7 1.21 -13.75 10.06
C HIS A 7 1.34 -14.22 8.61
N ILE A 8 2.55 -14.14 8.07
CA ILE A 8 2.86 -14.45 6.67
C ILE A 8 4.06 -15.38 6.64
N LEU A 9 3.80 -16.66 6.36
CA LEU A 9 4.82 -17.72 6.44
C LEU A 9 5.53 -17.66 7.81
N ASP A 10 6.84 -17.45 7.83
CA ASP A 10 7.66 -17.38 9.04
C ASP A 10 7.84 -15.93 9.57
N GLN A 11 7.08 -14.97 9.05
CA GLN A 11 7.15 -13.55 9.43
C GLN A 11 5.85 -13.06 10.05
N GLN A 12 5.96 -12.10 10.97
CA GLN A 12 4.83 -11.34 11.50
C GLN A 12 5.01 -9.87 11.12
N LEU A 13 3.96 -9.28 10.58
CA LEU A 13 3.87 -7.85 10.31
C LEU A 13 2.86 -7.21 11.25
N ASP A 14 3.29 -6.17 11.95
CA ASP A 14 2.41 -5.34 12.78
C ASP A 14 1.89 -4.19 11.91
N ILE A 15 0.58 -4.16 11.69
CA ILE A 15 -0.07 -3.22 10.78
C ILE A 15 -0.96 -2.29 11.57
N THR A 16 -0.80 -0.99 11.30
CA THR A 16 -1.66 0.06 11.87
C THR A 16 -2.43 0.74 10.75
N LEU A 17 -3.76 0.73 10.85
CA LEU A 17 -4.65 1.40 9.91
C LEU A 17 -5.28 2.63 10.56
N ILE A 18 -5.15 3.77 9.88
CA ILE A 18 -5.67 5.07 10.34
C ILE A 18 -6.55 5.65 9.24
N LEU A 19 -7.81 5.93 9.58
CA LEU A 19 -8.75 6.62 8.70
C LEU A 19 -8.86 8.07 9.14
N PHE A 20 -8.50 8.99 8.25
CA PHE A 20 -8.69 10.42 8.44
C PHE A 20 -9.96 10.87 7.72
N LYS A 21 -10.77 11.69 8.38
CA LYS A 21 -11.96 12.34 7.80
C LYS A 21 -11.73 13.84 7.70
N ASN A 22 -12.39 14.48 6.73
CA ASN A 22 -12.33 15.93 6.51
C ASN A 22 -10.89 16.45 6.30
N VAL A 23 -10.08 15.70 5.54
CA VAL A 23 -8.71 16.10 5.19
C VAL A 23 -8.76 17.26 4.21
N VAL A 24 -8.22 18.42 4.59
CA VAL A 24 -8.24 19.66 3.77
C VAL A 24 -6.94 19.89 2.99
N ASN A 25 -5.87 19.19 3.35
CA ASN A 25 -4.51 19.37 2.84
C ASN A 25 -3.98 18.11 2.12
N SER A 26 -4.86 17.35 1.46
CA SER A 26 -4.51 16.08 0.81
C SER A 26 -3.43 16.22 -0.27
N LYS A 27 -3.42 17.35 -1.00
CA LYS A 27 -2.41 17.65 -2.02
C LYS A 27 -1.02 17.82 -1.41
N ASP A 28 -0.90 18.68 -0.40
CA ASP A 28 0.37 18.95 0.28
C ASP A 28 0.94 17.69 0.95
N LEU A 29 0.05 16.85 1.52
CA LEU A 29 0.41 15.55 2.09
C LEU A 29 0.97 14.60 1.03
N LEU A 30 0.31 14.51 -0.13
CA LEU A 30 0.76 13.64 -1.22
C LEU A 30 2.11 14.09 -1.79
N GLU A 31 2.30 15.40 -1.98
CA GLU A 31 3.58 15.95 -2.43
C GLU A 31 4.71 15.67 -1.44
N SER A 32 4.45 15.91 -0.15
CA SER A 32 5.43 15.64 0.92
C SER A 32 5.78 14.16 1.01
N TYR A 33 4.77 13.29 0.94
CA TYR A 33 4.94 11.84 0.93
C TYR A 33 5.77 11.38 -0.27
N THR A 34 5.44 11.85 -1.48
CA THR A 34 6.16 11.47 -2.71
C THR A 34 7.63 11.91 -2.67
N LYS A 35 7.90 13.12 -2.18
CA LYS A 35 9.28 13.60 -1.97
C LYS A 35 10.05 12.68 -1.02
N SER A 36 9.46 12.33 0.13
CA SER A 36 10.08 11.43 1.11
C SER A 36 10.30 10.00 0.60
N MET A 37 9.51 9.57 -0.39
CA MET A 37 9.59 8.23 -0.99
C MET A 37 10.79 8.11 -1.95
N ASN A 38 11.15 9.17 -2.65
CA ASN A 38 12.29 9.16 -3.57
C ASN A 38 13.64 9.02 -2.83
N ASP A 39 13.69 9.49 -1.59
CA ASP A 39 14.91 9.49 -0.77
C ASP A 39 15.07 8.23 0.08
N ASN A 40 14.02 7.44 0.26
CA ASN A 40 14.01 6.27 1.14
C ASN A 40 14.07 4.94 0.38
N ILE A 41 15.01 4.09 0.78
CA ILE A 41 15.01 2.67 0.40
C ILE A 41 13.82 2.03 1.12
N CYS A 42 12.76 1.79 0.37
CA CYS A 42 11.58 1.09 0.85
C CYS A 42 11.91 -0.36 1.22
N TYR A 43 12.03 -0.63 2.52
CA TYR A 43 12.16 -1.98 3.04
C TYR A 43 10.84 -2.72 2.91
N ILE A 44 10.92 -4.03 2.65
CA ILE A 44 9.74 -4.87 2.45
C ILE A 44 8.84 -4.86 3.69
N ASN A 45 9.42 -4.73 4.90
CA ASN A 45 8.71 -4.91 6.16
C ASN A 45 8.32 -3.60 6.86
N ASP A 46 8.94 -2.48 6.50
CA ASP A 46 8.72 -1.19 7.15
C ASP A 46 8.30 -0.15 6.13
N PHE A 47 7.00 0.11 6.07
CA PHE A 47 6.45 1.06 5.12
C PHE A 47 5.20 1.78 5.62
N PHE A 48 4.92 2.90 4.96
CA PHE A 48 3.71 3.69 5.14
C PHE A 48 2.99 3.85 3.80
N LEU A 49 1.68 3.63 3.76
CA LEU A 49 0.84 3.78 2.56
C LEU A 49 -0.23 4.84 2.80
N LEU A 50 -0.36 5.78 1.86
CA LEU A 50 -1.53 6.64 1.74
C LEU A 50 -2.49 6.03 0.71
N LEU A 51 -3.72 5.75 1.13
CA LEU A 51 -4.76 5.17 0.30
C LEU A 51 -5.99 6.10 0.28
N ASP A 52 -6.60 6.25 -0.89
CA ASP A 52 -7.94 6.85 -0.99
C ASP A 52 -8.97 5.85 -0.47
N SER A 53 -9.71 6.22 0.57
CA SER A 53 -10.74 5.37 1.17
C SER A 53 -11.88 5.02 0.21
N ASN A 54 -12.13 5.84 -0.82
CA ASN A 54 -13.17 5.56 -1.82
C ASN A 54 -12.82 4.34 -2.70
N LEU A 55 -11.55 3.94 -2.69
CA LEU A 55 -11.01 2.85 -3.49
C LEU A 55 -10.85 1.56 -2.69
N VAL A 56 -11.18 1.60 -1.41
CA VAL A 56 -11.09 0.45 -0.50
C VAL A 56 -12.49 0.05 -0.06
N TYR A 57 -12.86 -1.21 -0.31
CA TYR A 57 -14.15 -1.74 0.11
C TYR A 57 -14.26 -1.92 1.63
N ASN A 58 -13.27 -2.55 2.26
CA ASN A 58 -13.20 -2.75 3.71
C ASN A 58 -11.76 -3.00 4.19
N GLU A 59 -11.57 -3.12 5.51
CA GLU A 59 -10.25 -3.41 6.11
C GLU A 59 -9.64 -4.73 5.62
N ASN A 60 -10.46 -5.78 5.48
CA ASN A 60 -9.99 -7.09 4.98
C ASN A 60 -9.43 -7.00 3.55
N HIS A 61 -9.96 -6.12 2.71
CA HIS A 61 -9.44 -5.85 1.37
C HIS A 61 -7.99 -5.35 1.44
N ILE A 62 -7.68 -4.43 2.37
CA ILE A 62 -6.31 -3.94 2.59
C ILE A 62 -5.42 -5.07 3.12
N LEU A 63 -5.86 -5.74 4.19
CA LEU A 63 -5.06 -6.77 4.84
C LEU A 63 -4.75 -7.94 3.89
N HIS A 64 -5.72 -8.37 3.08
CA HIS A 64 -5.53 -9.44 2.11
C HIS A 64 -4.52 -9.05 1.01
N SER A 65 -4.59 -7.81 0.52
CA SER A 65 -3.64 -7.30 -0.49
C SER A 65 -2.22 -7.21 0.07
N ILE A 66 -2.05 -6.75 1.32
CA ILE A 66 -0.76 -6.77 2.02
C ILE A 66 -0.26 -8.21 2.16
N TYR A 67 -1.11 -9.11 2.68
CA TYR A 67 -0.76 -10.52 2.86
C TYR A 67 -0.23 -11.15 1.56
N ARG A 68 -1.00 -10.99 0.48
CA ARG A 68 -0.66 -11.56 -0.83
C ARG A 68 0.60 -10.93 -1.41
N ALA A 69 0.80 -9.63 -1.26
CA ALA A 69 2.00 -8.96 -1.74
C ALA A 69 3.26 -9.55 -1.09
N HIS A 70 3.25 -9.66 0.25
CA HIS A 70 4.39 -10.23 0.98
C HIS A 70 4.62 -11.70 0.64
N HIS A 71 3.55 -12.49 0.58
CA HIS A 71 3.64 -13.88 0.15
C HIS A 71 4.27 -13.98 -1.25
N ASN A 72 3.83 -13.17 -2.21
CA ASN A 72 4.39 -13.15 -3.57
C ASN A 72 5.87 -12.77 -3.61
N PHE A 73 6.28 -11.80 -2.77
CA PHE A 73 7.68 -11.40 -2.65
C PHE A 73 8.56 -12.53 -2.09
N GLN A 74 8.12 -13.17 -1.00
CA GLN A 74 8.83 -14.29 -0.37
C GLN A 74 8.87 -15.51 -1.30
N SER A 75 7.76 -15.82 -1.97
CA SER A 75 7.65 -16.96 -2.89
C SER A 75 8.24 -16.70 -4.28
N LYS A 76 8.82 -15.51 -4.54
CA LYS A 76 9.35 -15.07 -5.85
C LYS A 76 8.32 -15.12 -7.00
N LYS A 77 7.03 -14.94 -6.69
CA LYS A 77 5.91 -14.88 -7.66
C LYS A 77 5.37 -13.46 -7.87
N ARG A 78 6.17 -12.44 -7.50
CA ARG A 78 5.81 -11.02 -7.65
C ARG A 78 5.64 -10.62 -9.12
N ILE A 79 4.72 -9.69 -9.36
CA ILE A 79 4.47 -9.11 -10.68
C ILE A 79 5.23 -7.78 -10.82
N THR A 80 5.29 -7.01 -9.73
CA THR A 80 5.85 -5.66 -9.70
C THR A 80 7.26 -5.62 -9.12
N LYS A 81 7.90 -4.44 -9.23
CA LYS A 81 9.31 -4.23 -8.84
C LYS A 81 9.50 -4.05 -7.33
N ASN A 82 8.48 -3.59 -6.60
CA ASN A 82 8.56 -3.32 -5.16
C ASN A 82 7.24 -3.67 -4.46
N ILE A 83 7.29 -3.85 -3.14
CA ILE A 83 6.14 -4.34 -2.37
C ILE A 83 4.93 -3.37 -2.43
N PHE A 84 5.17 -2.07 -2.52
CA PHE A 84 4.13 -1.04 -2.58
C PHE A 84 3.29 -1.18 -3.85
N LEU A 85 3.96 -1.29 -4.99
CA LEU A 85 3.32 -1.48 -6.27
C LEU A 85 2.55 -2.79 -6.31
N GLU A 86 3.07 -3.84 -5.66
CA GLU A 86 2.37 -5.12 -5.55
C GLU A 86 1.10 -4.98 -4.73
N ILE A 87 1.15 -4.28 -3.59
CA ILE A 87 -0.03 -4.03 -2.76
C ILE A 87 -1.07 -3.22 -3.54
N LEU A 88 -0.65 -2.15 -4.22
CA LEU A 88 -1.53 -1.32 -5.04
C LEU A 88 -2.14 -2.11 -6.21
N PHE A 89 -1.34 -2.96 -6.85
CA PHE A 89 -1.82 -3.86 -7.91
C PHE A 89 -2.88 -4.82 -7.38
N LEU A 90 -2.67 -5.38 -6.18
CA LEU A 90 -3.59 -6.35 -5.57
C LEU A 90 -4.85 -5.71 -4.98
N LEU A 91 -4.80 -4.43 -4.63
CA LEU A 91 -5.97 -3.61 -4.29
C LEU A 91 -6.83 -3.26 -5.51
N SER A 92 -6.25 -3.30 -6.72
CA SER A 92 -6.97 -2.99 -7.94
C SER A 92 -7.76 -4.21 -8.44
N PRO A 93 -9.03 -4.04 -8.84
CA PRO A 93 -9.80 -5.09 -9.51
C PRO A 93 -9.31 -5.37 -10.94
N HIS A 94 -8.48 -4.49 -11.52
CA HIS A 94 -7.97 -4.60 -12.89
C HIS A 94 -6.45 -4.79 -12.93
N GLU A 95 -5.99 -5.65 -13.85
CA GLU A 95 -4.57 -5.96 -14.12
C GLU A 95 -3.74 -4.76 -14.62
N ASN A 96 -4.37 -3.61 -14.89
CA ASN A 96 -3.68 -2.39 -15.33
C ASN A 96 -3.28 -1.51 -14.14
N VAL A 97 -2.08 -1.77 -13.60
CA VAL A 97 -1.38 -0.93 -12.59
C VAL A 97 -1.36 0.56 -12.96
N CYS A 98 -1.31 0.88 -14.26
CA CYS A 98 -1.11 2.24 -14.76
C CYS A 98 -2.23 3.24 -14.43
N ILE A 99 -3.47 2.79 -14.19
CA ILE A 99 -4.58 3.73 -13.93
C ILE A 99 -4.51 4.31 -12.50
N PHE A 100 -3.83 3.64 -11.57
CA PHE A 100 -3.83 4.04 -10.15
C PHE A 100 -2.67 4.94 -9.74
N LEU A 101 -1.53 4.86 -10.45
CA LEU A 101 -0.38 5.75 -10.22
C LEU A 101 -0.59 7.15 -10.84
N ILE A 102 -1.66 7.34 -11.63
CA ILE A 102 -1.89 8.55 -12.43
C ILE A 102 -3.23 9.18 -12.06
N GLN A 103 -3.27 9.83 -10.90
CA GLN A 103 -4.00 11.11 -10.81
C GLN A 103 -3.07 12.31 -10.65
N ASN A 104 -1.75 12.11 -10.68
CA ASN A 104 -0.76 13.21 -10.61
C ASN A 104 0.41 13.09 -11.62
N CYS A 105 0.20 12.48 -12.79
CA CYS A 105 1.10 12.73 -13.93
C CYS A 105 0.39 13.63 -14.93
N LYS A 106 0.57 14.94 -14.74
CA LYS A 106 0.67 15.89 -15.85
C LYS A 106 2.14 16.31 -15.97
#